data_AF-A0A2N6A916-F1
#
_entry.id   AF-A0A2N6A916-F1
#
_cell.length_a   1.000
_cell.length_b   1.000
_cell.length_c   1.000
_cell.angle_alpha   90.00
_cell.angle_beta   90.00
_cell.angle_gamma   90.00
#
_symmetry.space_group_name_H-M   'P 1'
#
loop_
_entity.id
_entity.type
_entity.pdbx_description
1 polymer ?
#
loop_
_entity_poly.entity_id
_entity_poly.type
_entity_poly.pdbx_seq_one_letter_code
_entity_poly.pdbx_strand_id
1 'polypeptide(L)'
;MTNGSISNSVPAYTHNNVYFSEYIKHYSSTPFERRVNAFYVNYILEKGEINCDNLDYSASDKLMKDWVYFKYLRGRGTEVPVEIKDAVFGGCQNYDNRDFYDILNEYRLDYILWDKDLNPGWEIDKYDFVEEIYNKNNIFLYKII
;
A
#
# COMPACT_ATOMS: atom_id res chain seq x y z
N MET A 1 -5.51 -37.07 17.85
CA MET A 1 -6.32 -36.06 17.14
C MET A 1 -5.71 -34.70 17.41
N THR A 2 -4.78 -34.25 16.56
CA THR A 2 -3.83 -33.17 16.88
C THR A 2 -3.64 -32.17 15.73
N ASN A 3 -4.58 -32.11 14.77
CA ASN A 3 -4.51 -31.16 13.65
C ASN A 3 -5.45 -29.95 13.80
N GLY A 4 -6.48 -30.00 14.65
CA GLY A 4 -7.47 -28.93 14.79
C GLY A 4 -6.97 -27.69 15.54
N SER A 5 -6.09 -27.88 16.53
CA SER A 5 -5.62 -26.78 17.40
C SER A 5 -4.58 -25.88 16.71
N ILE A 6 -3.82 -26.42 15.75
CA ILE A 6 -2.80 -25.67 15.01
C ILE A 6 -3.46 -24.78 13.96
N SER A 7 -4.58 -25.21 13.34
CA SER A 7 -5.31 -24.45 12.32
C SER A 7 -5.79 -23.07 12.81
N ASN A 8 -6.15 -22.93 14.09
CA ASN A 8 -6.54 -21.64 14.68
C ASN A 8 -5.36 -20.71 14.98
N SER A 9 -4.14 -21.20 14.78
CA SER A 9 -2.87 -20.47 14.94
C SER A 9 -2.13 -20.28 13.61
N VAL A 10 -2.66 -20.80 12.50
CA VAL A 10 -2.08 -20.58 11.18
C VAL A 10 -2.42 -19.15 10.76
N PRO A 11 -1.42 -18.26 10.58
CA PRO A 11 -1.69 -16.91 10.07
C PRO A 11 -2.30 -17.03 8.68
N ALA A 12 -3.55 -16.60 8.54
CA ALA A 12 -4.12 -16.34 7.22
C ALA A 12 -3.42 -15.11 6.66
N TYR A 13 -2.34 -15.33 5.91
CA TYR A 13 -1.70 -14.30 5.10
C TYR A 13 -2.72 -13.81 4.06
N THR A 14 -3.40 -12.72 4.36
CA THR A 14 -4.17 -11.97 3.36
C THR A 14 -3.25 -11.00 2.64
N HIS A 15 -3.65 -10.51 1.46
CA HIS A 15 -2.95 -9.50 0.67
C HIS A 15 -2.55 -8.23 1.45
N ASN A 16 -3.15 -8.00 2.62
CA ASN A 16 -2.86 -6.90 3.52
C ASN A 16 -2.04 -7.27 4.78
N ASN A 17 -1.54 -8.52 4.85
CA ASN A 17 -0.84 -9.07 6.01
C ASN A 17 -1.58 -8.72 7.31
N VAL A 18 -2.89 -8.99 7.38
CA VAL A 18 -3.67 -8.75 8.59
C VAL A 18 -3.85 -10.07 9.32
N TYR A 19 -3.30 -10.16 10.52
CA TYR A 19 -3.53 -11.29 11.42
C TYR A 19 -4.87 -11.11 12.14
N PHE A 20 -5.69 -12.15 12.10
CA PHE A 20 -6.93 -12.26 12.85
C PHE A 20 -6.92 -13.53 13.67
N SER A 21 -7.29 -13.42 14.95
CA SER A 21 -7.60 -14.56 15.80
C SER A 21 -8.81 -14.19 16.67
N GLU A 22 -9.63 -15.16 17.03
CA GLU A 22 -10.77 -14.96 17.94
C GLU A 22 -10.34 -14.31 19.28
N TYR A 23 -9.08 -14.51 19.68
CA TYR A 23 -8.51 -14.01 20.93
C TYR A 23 -7.68 -12.71 20.77
N ILE A 24 -7.42 -12.27 19.54
CA ILE A 24 -6.55 -11.14 19.25
C ILE A 24 -7.22 -10.23 18.22
N LYS A 25 -7.52 -9.00 18.65
CA LYS A 25 -7.99 -7.88 17.81
C LYS A 25 -7.07 -7.74 16.59
N HIS A 26 -7.61 -7.59 15.38
CA HIS A 26 -6.86 -7.47 14.13
C HIS A 26 -5.55 -6.67 14.29
N TYR A 27 -4.43 -7.21 13.80
CA TYR A 27 -3.15 -6.51 13.71
C TYR A 27 -2.62 -6.59 12.28
N SER A 28 -2.23 -5.46 11.69
CA SER A 28 -1.42 -5.49 10.47
C SER A 28 0.01 -5.91 10.81
N SER A 29 0.47 -7.02 10.24
CA SER A 29 1.87 -7.47 10.26
C SER A 29 2.70 -6.85 9.12
N THR A 30 2.11 -5.99 8.29
CA THR A 30 2.86 -5.18 7.32
C THR A 30 3.79 -4.22 8.07
N PRO A 31 5.12 -4.28 7.84
CA PRO A 31 6.08 -3.32 8.37
C PRO A 31 5.69 -1.88 8.01
N PHE A 32 6.11 -0.91 8.83
CA PHE A 32 5.75 0.49 8.64
C PHE A 32 6.31 1.02 7.32
N GLU A 33 7.56 0.69 7.00
CA GLU A 33 8.29 1.08 5.80
C GLU A 33 7.56 0.63 4.54
N ARG A 34 6.98 -0.58 4.57
CA ARG A 34 6.16 -1.09 3.45
C ARG A 34 4.90 -0.28 3.23
N ARG A 35 4.32 0.32 4.27
CA ARG A 35 3.16 1.22 4.15
C ARG A 35 3.59 2.58 3.59
N VAL A 36 4.75 3.09 4.01
CA VAL A 36 5.34 4.32 3.45
C VAL A 36 5.59 4.14 1.95
N ASN A 37 6.22 3.04 1.54
CA ASN A 37 6.43 2.73 0.11
C ASN A 37 5.10 2.63 -0.64
N ALA A 38 4.11 1.91 -0.11
CA ALA A 38 2.80 1.80 -0.76
C ALA A 38 2.09 3.16 -0.92
N PHE A 39 2.26 4.06 0.05
CA PHE A 39 1.77 5.44 -0.06
C PHE A 39 2.43 6.18 -1.22
N TYR A 40 3.76 6.16 -1.32
CA TYR A 40 4.48 6.85 -2.40
C TYR A 40 4.20 6.25 -3.78
N VAL A 41 4.06 4.93 -3.88
CA VAL A 41 3.62 4.27 -5.12
C VAL A 41 2.24 4.77 -5.53
N ASN A 42 1.27 4.78 -4.61
CA ASN A 42 -0.08 5.28 -4.91
C ASN A 42 -0.05 6.76 -5.29
N TYR A 43 0.73 7.58 -4.58
CA TYR A 43 0.87 9.01 -4.88
C TYR A 43 1.45 9.25 -6.27
N ILE A 44 2.51 8.52 -6.67
CA ILE A 44 3.07 8.61 -8.03
C ILE A 44 2.03 8.19 -9.07
N LEU A 45 1.27 7.12 -8.82
CA LEU A 45 0.23 6.68 -9.76
C LEU A 45 -0.89 7.73 -9.91
N GLU A 46 -1.26 8.42 -8.83
CA GLU A 46 -2.30 9.45 -8.85
C GLU A 46 -1.82 10.81 -9.38
N LYS A 47 -0.55 11.18 -9.16
CA LYS A 47 -0.01 12.53 -9.43
C LYS A 47 1.06 12.57 -10.52
N GLY A 48 1.60 11.44 -10.92
CA GLY A 48 2.68 11.29 -11.90
C GLY A 48 4.08 11.41 -11.31
N GLU A 49 4.26 12.23 -10.27
CA GLU A 49 5.56 12.45 -9.61
C GLU A 49 5.39 12.74 -8.12
N ILE A 50 6.49 12.60 -7.37
CA ILE A 50 6.54 13.03 -5.96
C ILE A 50 6.95 14.49 -5.93
N ASN A 51 6.17 15.32 -5.24
CA ASN A 51 6.52 16.70 -4.95
C ASN A 51 6.35 16.94 -3.46
N CYS A 52 7.47 17.04 -2.73
CA CYS A 52 7.44 17.17 -1.27
C CYS A 52 6.78 18.47 -0.80
N ASP A 53 6.83 19.55 -1.59
CA ASP A 53 6.22 20.84 -1.26
C ASP A 53 4.69 20.80 -1.34
N ASN A 54 4.15 19.87 -2.15
CA ASN A 54 2.72 19.72 -2.41
C ASN A 54 2.15 18.39 -1.88
N LEU A 55 2.85 17.74 -0.95
CA LEU A 55 2.37 16.50 -0.36
C LEU A 55 1.09 16.73 0.45
N ASP A 56 0.01 16.08 0.00
CA ASP A 56 -1.29 16.19 0.65
C ASP A 56 -1.41 15.19 1.81
N TYR A 57 -1.46 15.74 3.02
CA TYR A 57 -1.72 14.99 4.24
C TYR A 57 -3.04 14.19 4.19
N SER A 58 -4.04 14.67 3.45
CA SER A 58 -5.36 14.03 3.34
C SER A 58 -5.31 12.68 2.60
N ALA A 59 -4.45 12.57 1.56
CA ALA A 59 -4.22 11.33 0.82
C ALA A 59 -3.58 10.26 1.71
N SER A 60 -2.59 10.65 2.53
CA SER A 60 -2.01 9.74 3.52
C SER A 60 -3.03 9.35 4.58
N ASP A 61 -3.88 10.28 5.01
CA ASP A 61 -4.91 10.04 6.01
C ASP A 61 -5.82 8.89 5.59
N LYS A 62 -6.18 8.78 4.30
CA LYS A 62 -7.01 7.69 3.80
C LYS A 62 -6.28 6.33 3.86
N LEU A 63 -5.09 6.23 3.28
CA LEU A 63 -4.32 4.97 3.22
C LEU A 63 -3.80 4.52 4.59
N MET A 64 -3.44 5.48 5.44
CA MET A 64 -2.94 5.23 6.78
C MET A 64 -4.07 5.01 7.78
N LYS A 65 -5.27 5.58 7.60
CA LYS A 65 -6.43 5.27 8.46
C LYS A 65 -6.73 3.79 8.44
N ASP A 66 -6.67 3.14 7.29
CA ASP A 66 -6.87 1.69 7.22
C ASP A 66 -5.82 0.96 8.07
N TRP A 67 -4.53 1.30 7.93
CA TRP A 67 -3.47 0.69 8.74
C TRP A 67 -3.58 1.00 10.24
N VAL A 68 -3.85 2.25 10.63
CA VAL A 68 -4.03 2.67 12.02
C VAL A 68 -5.27 2.00 12.62
N TYR A 69 -6.36 1.90 11.86
CA TYR A 69 -7.58 1.20 12.25
C TYR A 69 -7.29 -0.28 12.52
N PHE A 70 -6.52 -0.93 11.64
CA PHE A 70 -6.10 -2.33 11.80
C PHE A 70 -4.95 -2.56 12.78
N LYS A 71 -4.22 -1.53 13.24
CA LYS A 71 -3.11 -1.70 14.20
C LYS A 71 -3.51 -1.33 15.64
N TYR A 72 -4.43 -0.39 15.82
CA TYR A 72 -4.73 0.18 17.14
C TYR A 72 -6.16 -0.06 17.64
N LEU A 73 -7.11 -0.47 16.78
CA LEU A 73 -8.53 -0.78 17.04
C LEU A 73 -9.33 0.04 18.10
N ARG A 74 -10.37 0.69 17.56
CA ARG A 74 -11.67 1.14 18.13
C ARG A 74 -11.73 2.20 19.24
N GLY A 75 -10.63 2.63 19.86
CA GLY A 75 -10.70 3.70 20.87
C GLY A 75 -10.72 5.13 20.32
N ARG A 76 -10.12 5.36 19.15
CA ARG A 76 -9.88 6.70 18.57
C ARG A 76 -10.07 6.73 17.04
N GLY A 77 -10.90 5.82 16.54
CA GLY A 77 -10.84 5.17 15.22
C GLY A 77 -10.96 5.99 13.93
N THR A 78 -10.46 7.21 13.83
CA THR A 78 -10.52 8.01 12.60
C THR A 78 -9.32 8.91 12.34
N GLU A 79 -8.39 9.05 13.28
CA GLU A 79 -7.26 9.98 13.14
C GLU A 79 -5.92 9.24 13.19
N VAL A 80 -5.11 9.49 12.17
CA VAL A 80 -3.72 9.01 12.10
C VAL A 80 -2.90 9.85 13.09
N PRO A 81 -2.14 9.24 14.03
CA PRO A 81 -1.28 9.98 14.95
C PRO A 81 -0.30 10.89 14.22
N VAL A 82 0.00 12.07 14.79
CA VAL A 82 0.89 13.05 14.15
C VAL A 82 2.29 12.49 13.92
N GLU A 83 2.79 11.65 14.83
CA GLU A 83 4.10 11.02 14.72
C GLU A 83 4.18 10.07 13.52
N ILE A 84 3.05 9.44 13.19
CA ILE A 84 2.92 8.56 12.03
C ILE A 84 2.87 9.39 10.74
N LYS A 85 2.19 10.55 10.76
CA LYS A 85 2.22 11.49 9.64
C LYS A 85 3.65 11.99 9.42
N ASP A 86 4.29 12.51 10.45
CA ASP A 86 5.65 13.04 10.39
C ASP A 86 6.66 11.98 9.92
N ALA A 87 6.48 10.71 10.29
CA ALA A 87 7.34 9.64 9.81
C ALA A 87 7.15 9.32 8.32
N VAL A 88 5.93 9.48 7.77
CA VAL A 88 5.69 9.36 6.32
C VAL A 88 6.25 10.59 5.60
N PHE A 89 5.85 11.79 6.00
CA PHE A 89 6.18 13.02 5.28
C PHE A 89 7.62 13.49 5.49
N GLY A 90 8.16 13.31 6.69
CA GLY A 90 9.55 13.63 7.02
C GLY A 90 10.56 12.79 6.23
N GLY A 91 10.11 11.65 5.68
CA GLY A 91 10.88 10.83 4.76
C GLY A 91 10.76 11.23 3.29
N CYS A 92 9.94 12.21 2.91
CA CYS A 92 9.64 12.50 1.50
C CYS A 92 10.88 12.73 0.65
N GLN A 93 11.86 13.47 1.16
CA GLN A 93 13.09 13.76 0.43
C GLN A 93 13.88 12.50 0.07
N ASN A 94 13.66 11.39 0.78
CA ASN A 94 14.26 10.09 0.44
C ASN A 94 13.58 9.42 -0.76
N TYR A 95 12.41 9.90 -1.19
CA TYR A 95 11.67 9.42 -2.36
C TYR A 95 11.65 10.44 -3.49
N ASP A 96 11.80 11.71 -3.15
CA ASP A 96 11.98 12.78 -4.11
C ASP A 96 13.19 12.50 -5.02
N ASN A 97 13.00 12.64 -6.32
CA ASN A 97 13.98 12.32 -7.38
C ASN A 97 14.40 10.84 -7.49
N ARG A 98 13.75 9.91 -6.79
CA ARG A 98 13.98 8.48 -7.03
C ARG A 98 13.24 8.01 -8.27
N ASP A 99 13.86 7.06 -8.97
CA ASP A 99 13.21 6.36 -10.06
C ASP A 99 12.02 5.54 -9.52
N PHE A 100 10.89 5.58 -10.23
CA PHE A 100 9.68 4.89 -9.80
C PHE A 100 9.87 3.37 -9.74
N TYR A 101 10.68 2.79 -10.65
CA TYR A 101 11.03 1.38 -10.63
C TYR A 101 11.73 0.98 -9.34
N ASP A 102 12.69 1.80 -8.88
CA ASP A 102 13.42 1.53 -7.64
C ASP A 102 12.48 1.50 -6.43
N ILE A 103 11.49 2.41 -6.41
CA ILE A 103 10.47 2.45 -5.36
C ILE A 103 9.59 1.19 -5.40
N LEU A 104 9.19 0.73 -6.58
CA LEU A 104 8.40 -0.49 -6.77
C LEU A 104 9.16 -1.76 -6.36
N ASN A 105 10.45 -1.85 -6.73
CA ASN A 105 11.28 -3.02 -6.50
C ASN A 105 11.56 -3.25 -5.00
N GLU A 106 11.67 -2.17 -4.20
CA GLU A 106 11.75 -2.29 -2.73
C GLU A 106 10.51 -2.97 -2.13
N TYR A 107 9.35 -2.77 -2.75
CA TYR A 107 8.10 -3.42 -2.35
C TYR A 107 7.98 -4.85 -2.91
N ARG A 108 8.91 -5.27 -3.78
CA ARG A 108 8.85 -6.54 -4.54
C ARG A 108 7.49 -6.71 -5.20
N LEU A 109 7.00 -5.63 -5.80
CA LEU A 109 5.75 -5.68 -6.55
C LEU A 109 6.03 -6.39 -7.87
N ASP A 110 5.37 -7.53 -8.10
CA ASP A 110 5.52 -8.28 -9.36
C ASP A 110 4.46 -7.86 -10.39
N TYR A 111 3.30 -7.37 -9.92
CA TYR A 111 2.15 -7.07 -10.77
C TYR A 111 1.39 -5.82 -10.31
N ILE A 112 0.83 -5.10 -11.28
CA ILE A 112 -0.08 -3.97 -11.05
C ILE A 112 -1.43 -4.31 -11.69
N LEU A 113 -2.49 -4.32 -10.87
CA LEU A 113 -3.87 -4.42 -11.35
C LEU A 113 -4.43 -3.01 -11.46
N TRP A 114 -4.79 -2.60 -12.67
CA TRP A 114 -5.36 -1.29 -12.96
C TRP A 114 -6.80 -1.43 -13.44
N ASP A 115 -7.72 -0.90 -12.63
CA ASP A 115 -9.10 -0.66 -13.04
C ASP A 115 -9.22 0.77 -13.60
N LYS A 116 -9.39 0.89 -14.93
CA LYS A 116 -9.52 2.18 -15.62
C LYS A 116 -10.83 2.91 -15.30
N ASP A 117 -11.87 2.19 -14.88
CA ASP A 117 -13.13 2.83 -14.49
C ASP A 117 -12.99 3.52 -13.14
N LEU A 118 -12.23 2.91 -12.21
CA LEU A 118 -11.94 3.49 -10.89
C LEU A 118 -10.82 4.53 -10.92
N ASN A 119 -9.76 4.30 -11.69
CA ASN A 119 -8.56 5.14 -11.70
C ASN A 119 -8.16 5.52 -13.14
N PRO A 120 -8.99 6.27 -13.89
CA PRO A 120 -8.72 6.55 -15.30
C PRO A 120 -7.44 7.36 -15.55
N GLY A 121 -6.93 8.07 -14.54
CA GLY A 121 -5.72 8.89 -14.65
C GLY A 121 -4.39 8.16 -14.44
N TRP A 122 -4.41 6.87 -14.06
CA TRP A 122 -3.17 6.12 -13.82
C TRP A 122 -2.51 5.74 -15.15
N GLU A 123 -1.64 6.57 -15.71
CA GLU A 123 -0.93 6.28 -16.97
C GLU A 123 0.16 5.19 -16.79
N ILE A 124 -0.21 3.94 -16.48
CA ILE A 124 0.75 2.86 -16.18
C ILE A 124 1.51 2.40 -17.43
N ASP A 125 0.86 2.43 -18.58
CA ASP A 125 1.40 2.03 -19.88
C ASP A 125 2.52 2.94 -20.41
N LYS A 126 2.80 4.08 -19.75
CA LYS A 126 3.93 4.95 -20.12
C LYS A 126 5.28 4.47 -19.62
N TYR A 127 5.30 3.56 -18.65
CA TYR A 127 6.53 3.06 -18.06
C TYR A 127 7.07 1.89 -18.87
N ASP A 128 8.36 1.89 -19.16
CA ASP A 128 9.04 0.85 -19.96
C ASP A 128 9.31 -0.43 -19.16
N PHE A 129 9.34 -0.33 -17.83
CA PHE A 129 9.49 -1.46 -16.91
C PHE A 129 8.18 -2.23 -16.63
N VAL A 130 7.11 -1.97 -17.36
CA VAL A 130 5.86 -2.75 -17.25
C VAL A 130 5.45 -3.38 -18.58
N GLU A 131 4.92 -4.60 -18.48
CA GLU A 131 4.37 -5.36 -19.60
C GLU A 131 2.90 -5.65 -19.34
N GLU A 132 1.99 -5.23 -20.23
CA GLU A 132 0.58 -5.66 -20.16
C GLU A 132 0.49 -7.16 -20.46
N ILE A 133 0.00 -7.94 -19.50
CA ILE A 133 -0.16 -9.40 -19.64
C ILE A 133 -1.61 -9.85 -19.69
N TYR A 134 -2.55 -8.97 -19.32
CA TYR A 134 -3.99 -9.24 -19.39
C TYR A 134 -4.81 -7.96 -19.48
N ASN A 135 -5.89 -8.01 -20.23
CA ASN A 135 -6.87 -6.94 -20.35
C ASN A 135 -8.27 -7.52 -20.59
N LYS A 136 -9.24 -7.09 -19.76
CA LYS A 136 -10.66 -7.36 -19.98
C LYS A 136 -11.53 -6.31 -19.30
N ASN A 137 -12.48 -5.74 -20.05
CA ASN A 137 -13.50 -4.83 -19.51
C ASN A 137 -12.89 -3.70 -18.67
N ASN A 138 -11.92 -2.97 -19.20
CA ASN A 138 -11.23 -1.88 -18.49
C ASN A 138 -10.41 -2.29 -17.26
N ILE A 139 -10.26 -3.59 -17.01
CA ILE A 139 -9.34 -4.14 -16.02
C ILE A 139 -8.08 -4.64 -16.73
N PHE A 140 -6.94 -4.06 -16.35
CA PHE A 140 -5.63 -4.33 -16.92
C PHE A 140 -4.72 -4.94 -15.86
N LEU A 141 -3.94 -5.95 -16.22
CA LEU A 141 -2.88 -6.50 -15.39
C LEU A 141 -1.55 -6.28 -16.08
N TYR A 142 -0.66 -5.58 -15.38
CA TYR A 142 0.71 -5.36 -15.80
C TYR A 142 1.63 -6.21 -14.94
N LYS A 143 2.68 -6.74 -15.56
CA LYS A 143 3.81 -7.37 -14.91
C LYS A 143 4.98 -6.40 -14.91
N ILE A 144 5.70 -6.30 -13.80
CA ILE A 144 6.94 -5.53 -13.72
C ILE A 144 8.10 -6.40 -14.25
N ILE A 145 8.94 -5.85 -15.14
CA ILE A 145 10.04 -6.57 -15.82
C ILE A 145 11.43 -6.24 -15.30
#